data_AF-A0A2M7RXZ7-F1
#
_entry.id   AF-A0A2M7RXZ7-F1
#
_cell.length_a   1.000
_cell.length_b   1.000
_cell.length_c   1.000
_cell.angle_alpha   90.00
_cell.angle_beta   90.00
_cell.angle_gamma   90.00
#
_symmetry.space_group_name_H-M   'P 1'
#
loop_
_entity.id
_entity.type
_entity.pdbx_description
1 polymer ?
#
loop_
_entity_poly.entity_id
_entity_poly.type
_entity_poly.pdbx_seq_one_letter_code
_entity_poly.pdbx_strand_id
1 'polypeptide(L)'
;RDLKSLVAIELKIGEFQLEYIGKMNFYLTLLDKFERKPDENQPIGIILCADKNHLDVEIALQDVNKPIGVAEYQLLLPKNQLEDLIKKELE
;
A
#
# COMPACT_ATOMS: atom_id res chain seq x y z
N ARG A 1 -12.42 0.87 20.30
CA ARG A 1 -12.34 -0.09 19.17
C ARG A 1 -10.98 0.18 18.58
N ASP A 2 -9.98 -0.54 19.06
CA ASP A 2 -8.59 -0.24 18.73
C ASP A 2 -8.18 -1.19 17.60
N LEU A 3 -7.43 -0.68 16.63
CA LEU A 3 -6.90 -1.52 15.56
C LEU A 3 -6.00 -2.60 16.18
N LYS A 4 -6.27 -3.86 15.84
CA LYS A 4 -5.53 -5.03 16.31
C LYS A 4 -4.51 -5.52 15.28
N SER A 5 -4.09 -4.67 14.34
CA SER A 5 -3.09 -5.02 13.33
C SER A 5 -2.37 -3.76 12.88
N LEU A 6 -1.08 -3.89 12.62
CA LEU A 6 -0.26 -2.85 12.00
C LEU A 6 -0.54 -2.82 10.49
N VAL A 7 -0.63 -1.63 9.91
CA VAL A 7 -0.90 -1.46 8.48
C VAL A 7 0.27 -0.75 7.81
N ALA A 8 0.96 -1.44 6.90
CA ALA A 8 1.97 -0.85 6.04
C ALA A 8 1.31 -0.35 4.74
N ILE A 9 1.48 0.93 4.43
CA ILE A 9 0.93 1.54 3.21
C ILE A 9 2.07 1.95 2.30
N GLU A 10 2.06 1.46 1.06
CA GLU A 10 3.00 1.87 0.01
C GLU A 10 2.25 2.57 -1.12
N LEU A 11 2.54 3.87 -1.31
CA LEU A 11 1.90 4.70 -2.33
C LEU A 11 2.82 4.87 -3.55
N LYS A 12 2.28 4.67 -4.75
CA LYS A 12 2.98 4.75 -6.03
C LYS A 12 2.22 5.59 -7.04
N ILE A 13 2.89 6.59 -7.61
CA ILE A 13 2.32 7.49 -8.62
C ILE A 13 2.16 6.84 -10.01
N GLY A 14 2.66 5.62 -10.19
CA GLY A 14 2.63 4.89 -11.46
C GLY A 14 1.90 3.55 -11.35
N GLU A 15 1.97 2.79 -12.44
CA GLU A 15 1.41 1.44 -12.54
C GLU A 15 2.01 0.49 -11.50
N PHE A 16 1.22 -0.49 -11.07
CA PHE A 16 1.69 -1.59 -10.26
C PHE A 16 2.90 -2.30 -10.90
N GLN A 17 3.91 -2.61 -10.08
CA GLN A 17 5.07 -3.41 -10.47
C GLN A 17 5.26 -4.56 -9.49
N LEU A 18 5.66 -5.72 -10.00
CA LEU A 18 5.85 -6.94 -9.21
C LEU A 18 6.83 -6.74 -8.03
N GLU A 19 7.84 -5.88 -8.21
CA GLU A 19 8.81 -5.54 -7.16
C GLU A 19 8.18 -4.96 -5.88
N TYR A 20 7.01 -4.34 -5.97
CA TYR A 20 6.32 -3.74 -4.82
C TYR A 20 5.86 -4.80 -3.82
N ILE A 21 5.48 -6.00 -4.29
CA ILE A 21 5.15 -7.12 -3.41
C ILE A 21 6.37 -7.60 -2.62
N GLY A 22 7.54 -7.64 -3.26
CA GLY A 22 8.79 -8.01 -2.58
C GLY A 22 9.11 -7.06 -1.43
N LYS A 23 9.00 -5.75 -1.68
CA LYS A 23 9.18 -4.70 -0.67
C LYS A 23 8.15 -4.81 0.46
N MET A 24 6.87 -4.96 0.10
CA MET A 24 5.79 -5.11 1.08
C MET A 24 5.98 -6.37 1.95
N ASN A 25 6.35 -7.50 1.37
CA ASN A 25 6.65 -8.73 2.12
C ASN A 25 7.77 -8.52 3.14
N PHE A 26 8.81 -7.77 2.78
CA PHE A 26 9.88 -7.39 3.69
C PHE A 26 9.35 -6.52 4.84
N TYR A 27 8.57 -5.47 4.54
CA TYR A 27 7.97 -4.60 5.55
C TYR A 27 7.10 -5.38 6.55
N LEU A 28 6.20 -6.24 6.05
CA LEU A 28 5.36 -7.06 6.92
C LEU A 28 6.19 -8.03 7.77
N THR A 29 7.32 -8.55 7.27
CA THR A 29 8.23 -9.37 8.09
C THR A 29 8.82 -8.58 9.25
N LEU A 30 9.28 -7.35 8.98
CA LEU A 30 9.88 -6.50 10.00
C LEU A 30 8.86 -6.12 11.05
N LEU A 31 7.66 -5.69 10.63
CA LEU A 31 6.58 -5.34 11.54
C LEU A 31 6.17 -6.53 12.41
N ASP A 32 6.02 -7.72 11.81
CA ASP A 32 5.60 -8.93 12.53
C ASP A 32 6.63 -9.38 13.59
N LYS A 33 7.93 -9.15 13.31
CA LYS A 33 9.03 -9.59 14.16
C LYS A 33 9.40 -8.60 15.26
N PHE A 34 9.35 -7.30 14.97
CA PHE A 34 9.92 -6.28 15.83
C PHE A 34 8.90 -5.34 16.47
N GLU A 35 7.75 -5.12 15.83
CA GLU A 35 6.77 -4.11 16.27
C GLU A 35 5.46 -4.73 16.78
N ARG A 36 5.07 -5.89 16.24
CA ARG A 36 3.79 -6.55 16.58
C ARG A 36 3.77 -7.01 18.04
N LYS A 37 2.71 -6.64 18.76
CA LYS A 37 2.44 -7.09 20.13
C LYS A 37 1.81 -8.49 20.15
N PRO A 38 1.91 -9.24 21.27
CA PRO A 38 1.36 -10.59 21.37
C PRO A 38 -0.16 -10.72 21.13
N ASP A 39 -0.92 -9.65 21.36
CA ASP A 39 -2.37 -9.61 21.19
C ASP A 39 -2.83 -8.95 19.87
N GLU A 40 -1.88 -8.69 18.96
CA GLU A 40 -2.13 -8.15 17.62
C GLU A 40 -2.10 -9.26 16.56
N ASN A 41 -2.96 -9.12 15.56
CA ASN A 41 -2.99 -9.94 14.37
C ASN A 41 -1.76 -9.67 13.48
N GLN A 42 -1.56 -10.52 12.47
CA GLN A 42 -0.54 -10.29 11.46
C GLN A 42 -0.67 -8.89 10.83
N PRO A 43 0.45 -8.19 10.55
CA PRO A 43 0.45 -6.91 9.85
C PRO A 43 -0.13 -7.03 8.45
N ILE A 44 -0.86 -6.00 8.01
CA ILE A 44 -1.52 -5.94 6.70
C ILE A 44 -0.75 -4.97 5.79
N GLY A 45 -0.51 -5.39 4.54
CA GLY A 45 0.10 -4.57 3.52
C GLY A 45 -0.94 -4.01 2.55
N ILE A 46 -0.88 -2.72 2.27
CA ILE A 46 -1.71 -2.06 1.25
C ILE A 46 -0.79 -1.34 0.29
N ILE A 47 -0.85 -1.71 -0.98
CA ILE A 47 -0.15 -1.03 -2.08
C ILE A 47 -1.21 -0.22 -2.83
N LEU A 48 -1.02 1.09 -2.88
CA LEU A 48 -1.87 2.04 -3.61
C LEU A 48 -1.12 2.53 -4.85
N CYS A 49 -1.65 2.24 -6.04
CA CYS A 49 -1.07 2.64 -7.32
C CYS A 49 -1.99 3.61 -8.06
N ALA A 50 -1.43 4.43 -8.95
CA ALA A 50 -2.23 5.33 -9.79
C ALA A 50 -3.01 4.57 -10.88
N ASP A 51 -2.51 3.40 -11.26
CA ASP A 51 -3.12 2.46 -12.20
C ASP A 51 -2.66 1.04 -11.81
N LYS A 52 -3.46 0.02 -12.15
CA LYS A 52 -3.10 -1.38 -12.00
C LYS A 52 -3.61 -2.22 -13.17
N ASN A 53 -2.75 -3.10 -13.67
CA ASN A 53 -3.19 -4.19 -14.52
C ASN A 53 -3.71 -5.34 -13.64
N HIS A 54 -5.00 -5.65 -13.74
CA HIS A 54 -5.66 -6.68 -12.92
C HIS A 54 -5.03 -8.07 -13.05
N LEU A 55 -4.57 -8.46 -14.24
CA LEU A 55 -3.96 -9.77 -14.47
C LEU A 55 -2.61 -9.91 -13.77
N ASP A 56 -1.78 -8.87 -13.83
CA ASP A 56 -0.46 -8.86 -13.19
C ASP A 56 -0.60 -8.91 -11.67
N VAL A 57 -1.59 -8.22 -11.11
CA VAL A 57 -1.89 -8.24 -9.67
C VAL A 57 -2.36 -9.63 -9.21
N GLU A 58 -3.24 -10.29 -9.97
CA GLU A 58 -3.77 -11.61 -9.62
C GLU A 58 -2.66 -12.68 -9.64
N ILE A 59 -1.84 -12.70 -10.68
CA ILE A 59 -0.68 -13.61 -10.79
C ILE A 59 0.31 -13.35 -9.64
N ALA A 60 0.57 -12.08 -9.34
CA ALA A 60 1.54 -11.68 -8.33
C ALA A 60 1.12 -12.05 -6.90
N LEU A 61 -0.20 -12.14 -6.63
CA LEU A 61 -0.74 -12.46 -5.32
C LEU A 61 -1.03 -13.95 -5.11
N GLN A 62 -1.05 -14.76 -6.17
CA GLN A 62 -1.48 -16.16 -6.12
C GLN A 62 -0.66 -17.03 -5.13
N ASP A 63 0.63 -16.73 -4.95
CA ASP A 63 1.54 -17.45 -4.03
C ASP A 63 1.95 -16.62 -2.80
N VAL A 64 1.29 -15.49 -2.54
CA VAL A 64 1.61 -14.60 -1.43
C VAL A 64 0.81 -15.02 -0.19
N ASN A 65 1.49 -15.65 0.77
CA ASN A 65 0.88 -16.11 2.02
C ASN A 65 0.62 -15.00 3.05
N LYS A 66 1.11 -13.78 2.81
CA LYS A 66 0.91 -12.63 3.70
C LYS A 66 -0.27 -11.78 3.26
N PRO A 67 -0.99 -11.12 4.19
CA PRO A 67 -2.14 -10.29 3.84
C PRO A 67 -1.69 -8.99 3.15
N ILE A 68 -1.56 -9.05 1.82
CA ILE A 68 -1.21 -7.93 0.95
C ILE A 68 -2.38 -7.64 0.00
N GLY A 69 -2.82 -6.39 -0.02
CA GLY A 69 -3.82 -5.89 -0.97
C GLY A 69 -3.21 -4.85 -1.90
N VAL A 70 -3.62 -4.87 -3.17
CA VAL A 70 -3.26 -3.87 -4.18
C VAL A 70 -4.53 -3.18 -4.67
N ALA A 71 -4.57 -1.85 -4.58
CA ALA A 71 -5.69 -1.04 -5.04
C ALA A 71 -5.21 0.15 -5.85
N GLU A 72 -6.06 0.56 -6.79
CA GLU A 72 -5.90 1.84 -7.48
C GLU A 72 -6.48 2.94 -6.59
N TYR A 73 -5.79 4.07 -6.47
CA TYR A 73 -6.32 5.24 -5.77
C TYR A 73 -6.98 6.21 -6.75
N GLN A 74 -7.96 6.96 -6.24
CA GLN A 74 -8.59 8.05 -6.97
C GLN A 74 -8.21 9.38 -6.33
N LEU A 75 -7.87 10.36 -7.16
CA LEU A 75 -7.65 11.72 -6.69
C LEU A 75 -8.98 12.33 -6.28
N LEU A 76 -9.03 12.94 -5.09
CA LEU A 76 -10.22 13.64 -4.60
C LEU A 76 -10.53 14.89 -5.42
N LEU A 77 -9.52 15.45 -6.08
CA LEU A 77 -9.62 16.64 -6.91
C LEU A 77 -9.02 16.37 -8.29
N PRO A 78 -9.52 17.04 -9.34
CA PRO A 78 -8.85 17.09 -10.63
C PRO A 78 -7.40 17.55 -10.46
N LYS A 79 -6.50 16.99 -11.29
CA LYS A 79 -5.04 17.19 -11.17
C LYS A 79 -4.62 18.66 -11.12
N ASN A 80 -5.23 19.50 -11.96
CA ASN A 80 -4.97 20.94 -11.98
C ASN A 80 -5.33 21.63 -10.64
N GLN A 81 -6.48 21.32 -10.06
CA GLN A 81 -6.91 21.88 -8.78
C GLN A 81 -6.00 21.41 -7.63
N LEU A 82 -5.55 20.16 -7.69
CA LEU A 82 -4.61 19.63 -6.72
C LEU A 82 -3.23 20.32 -6.81
N GLU A 83 -2.74 20.56 -8.03
CA GLU A 83 -1.49 21.29 -8.26
C GLU A 83 -1.55 22.73 -7.72
N ASP A 84 -2.68 23.40 -7.90
CA ASP A 84 -2.88 24.77 -7.40
C ASP A 84 -2.89 24.82 -5.86
N LEU A 85 -3.54 23.84 -5.21
CA LEU A 85 -3.51 23.71 -3.74
C LEU A 85 -2.11 23.44 -3.21
N ILE A 86 -1.37 22.52 -3.84
CA ILE A 86 -0.01 22.18 -3.41
C ILE A 86 0.91 23.41 -3.53
N LYS A 87 0.81 24.16 -4.63
CA LYS A 87 1.60 25.40 -4.79
C LYS A 87 1.28 26.42 -3.70
N LYS A 88 0.00 26.60 -3.37
CA LYS A 88 -0.45 27.54 -2.34
C LYS A 88 0.04 27.18 -0.93
N GLU A 89 0.18 25.90 -0.60
CA GLU A 89 0.69 25.45 0.72
C GLU A 89 2.22 25.47 0.81
N LEU A 90 2.92 25.50 -0.33
CA LEU A 90 4.38 25.54 -0.39
C LEU A 90 4.95 26.98 -0.47
N GLU A 91 4.10 27.97 -0.80
CA GLU A 91 4.39 29.42 -0.72
C GLU A 91 4.16 29.96 0.70
#